data_AF-A0A6I3UXT4-F1
#
_entry.id   AF-A0A6I3UXT4-F1
#
_cell.length_a   1.000
_cell.length_b   1.000
_cell.length_c   1.000
_cell.angle_alpha   90.00
_cell.angle_beta   90.00
_cell.angle_gamma   90.00
#
_symmetry.space_group_name_H-M   'P 1'
#
loop_
_entity.id
_entity.type
_entity.pdbx_description
1 polymer ?
#
loop_
_entity_poly.entity_id
_entity_poly.type
_entity_poly.pdbx_seq_one_letter_code
_entity_poly.pdbx_strand_id
1 'polypeptide(L)'
;YDPDHYLTDETISQIRELNNVNSKKSEKFQMGVYVVKSLDGETIETVANETARAWKIGYSGDNHGVLIVGAVQDRKSRIETSNNVAGKITD
;
A
#
# COMPACT_ATOMS: atom_id res chain seq x y z
N TYR A 1 -5.72 4.68 3.36
CA TYR A 1 -5.66 6.08 3.78
C TYR A 1 -6.22 6.90 2.66
N ASP A 2 -7.21 7.72 2.96
CA ASP A 2 -7.94 8.54 1.99
C ASP A 2 -8.63 9.68 2.77
N PRO A 3 -7.92 10.79 3.03
CA PRO A 3 -8.39 11.86 3.91
C PRO A 3 -9.48 12.72 3.28
N ASP A 4 -9.57 12.72 1.95
CA ASP A 4 -10.53 13.51 1.18
C ASP A 4 -11.72 12.67 0.68
N HIS A 5 -11.85 11.41 1.14
CA HIS A 5 -12.96 10.50 0.82
C HIS A 5 -13.16 10.23 -0.68
N TYR A 6 -12.07 10.03 -1.43
CA TYR A 6 -12.10 9.60 -2.83
C TYR A 6 -12.58 8.16 -3.04
N LEU A 7 -12.46 7.31 -2.02
CA LEU A 7 -12.89 5.91 -2.03
C LEU A 7 -14.28 5.78 -1.39
N THR A 8 -15.13 4.96 -2.00
CA THR A 8 -16.43 4.62 -1.42
C THR A 8 -16.29 3.66 -0.24
N ASP A 9 -17.25 3.69 0.69
CA ASP A 9 -17.32 2.72 1.80
C ASP A 9 -17.35 1.27 1.31
N GLU A 10 -17.98 1.03 0.17
CA GLU A 10 -17.97 -0.26 -0.51
C GLU A 10 -16.55 -0.67 -0.91
N THR A 11 -15.79 0.23 -1.55
CA THR A 11 -14.40 -0.03 -1.94
C THR A 11 -13.53 -0.34 -0.73
N ILE A 12 -13.67 0.45 0.35
CA ILE A 12 -12.94 0.23 1.60
C ILE A 12 -13.29 -1.14 2.20
N SER A 13 -14.58 -1.52 2.16
CA SER A 13 -15.05 -2.80 2.67
C SER A 13 -14.52 -3.98 1.85
N GLN A 14 -14.48 -3.85 0.52
CA GLN A 14 -13.90 -4.85 -0.37
C GLN A 14 -12.40 -5.05 -0.11
N ILE A 15 -11.62 -3.97 0.07
CA ILE A 15 -10.20 -4.05 0.40
C ILE A 15 -9.98 -4.76 1.75
N ARG A 16 -10.80 -4.43 2.76
CA ARG A 16 -10.74 -5.09 4.08
C ARG A 16 -11.03 -6.58 3.98
N GLU A 17 -12.07 -6.96 3.24
CA GLU A 17 -12.43 -8.36 3.07
C GLU A 17 -11.37 -9.13 2.27
N LEU A 18 -10.82 -8.53 1.21
CA LEU A 18 -9.72 -9.11 0.45
C LEU A 18 -8.50 -9.39 1.34
N ASN A 19 -8.12 -8.43 2.18
CA ASN A 19 -7.04 -8.61 3.14
C ASN A 19 -7.34 -9.72 4.17
N ASN A 20 -8.57 -9.76 4.69
CA ASN A 20 -9.03 -10.77 5.64
C ASN A 20 -8.97 -12.19 5.02
N VAL A 21 -9.49 -12.37 3.80
CA VAL A 21 -9.48 -13.64 3.08
C VAL A 21 -8.04 -14.07 2.78
N ASN A 22 -7.19 -13.16 2.28
CA ASN A 22 -5.80 -13.51 1.95
C ASN A 22 -4.94 -13.87 3.17
N SER A 23 -5.25 -13.32 4.35
CA SER A 23 -4.53 -13.67 5.58
C SER A 23 -4.62 -15.17 5.96
N LYS A 24 -5.63 -15.88 5.42
CA LYS A 24 -5.93 -17.29 5.69
C LYS A 24 -5.35 -18.24 4.63
N LYS A 25 -4.75 -17.72 3.55
CA LYS A 25 -4.17 -18.53 2.47
C LYS A 25 -2.74 -18.98 2.81
N SER A 26 -2.26 -19.97 2.06
CA SER A 26 -0.88 -20.44 2.15
C SER A 26 0.11 -19.39 1.61
N GLU A 27 -0.25 -18.69 0.55
CA GLU A 27 0.49 -17.53 0.03
C GLU A 27 -0.27 -16.26 0.44
N LYS A 28 0.18 -15.63 1.52
CA LYS A 28 -0.50 -14.46 2.09
C LYS A 28 0.01 -13.20 1.43
N PHE A 29 -0.89 -12.30 1.08
CA PHE A 29 -0.55 -10.94 0.69
C PHE A 29 -1.48 -9.90 1.30
N GLN A 30 -0.95 -8.70 1.50
CA GLN A 30 -1.69 -7.56 2.05
C GLN A 30 -1.70 -6.42 1.06
N MET A 31 -2.88 -5.82 0.85
CA MET A 31 -3.07 -4.64 0.02
C MET A 31 -3.31 -3.40 0.89
N GLY A 32 -2.53 -2.36 0.67
CA GLY A 32 -2.76 -1.01 1.15
C GLY A 32 -3.18 -0.08 0.01
N VAL A 33 -4.05 0.87 0.30
CA VAL A 33 -4.42 1.93 -0.63
C VAL A 33 -4.17 3.29 0.03
N TYR A 34 -3.44 4.15 -0.67
CA TYR A 34 -3.14 5.53 -0.29
C TYR A 34 -3.63 6.45 -1.40
N VAL A 35 -4.62 7.28 -1.09
CA VAL A 35 -5.12 8.30 -2.02
C VAL A 35 -4.99 9.66 -1.36
N VAL A 36 -4.48 10.63 -2.10
CA VAL A 36 -4.38 12.03 -1.70
C VAL A 36 -4.81 12.94 -2.83
N LYS A 37 -5.21 14.15 -2.48
CA LYS A 37 -5.58 15.18 -3.45
C LYS A 37 -4.43 15.54 -4.40
N SER A 38 -3.23 15.74 -3.87
CA SER A 38 -2.04 16.25 -4.57
C SER A 38 -0.76 15.64 -4.01
N LEU A 39 0.29 15.55 -4.82
CA LEU A 39 1.65 15.17 -4.37
C LEU A 39 2.43 16.36 -3.77
N ASP A 40 1.89 17.57 -3.88
CA ASP A 40 2.44 18.80 -3.29
C ASP A 40 3.89 19.10 -3.72
N GLY A 41 4.20 18.77 -4.97
CA GLY A 41 5.51 18.99 -5.59
C GLY A 41 6.46 17.78 -5.53
N GLU A 42 6.11 16.74 -4.77
CA GLU A 42 6.87 15.49 -4.73
C GLU A 42 6.59 14.57 -5.94
N THR A 43 7.49 13.62 -6.16
CA THR A 43 7.27 12.56 -7.15
C THR A 43 6.40 11.45 -6.56
N ILE A 44 5.60 10.78 -7.41
CA ILE A 44 4.75 9.69 -6.93
C ILE A 44 5.58 8.48 -6.47
N GLU A 45 6.79 8.34 -7.02
CA GLU A 45 7.82 7.38 -6.62
C GLU A 45 8.27 7.63 -5.18
N THR A 46 8.59 8.88 -4.82
CA THR A 46 8.98 9.26 -3.45
C THR A 46 7.84 8.91 -2.49
N VAL A 47 6.64 9.41 -2.76
CA VAL A 47 5.46 9.20 -1.90
C VAL A 47 5.14 7.71 -1.74
N ALA A 48 5.17 6.92 -2.83
CA ALA A 48 4.90 5.50 -2.76
C ALA A 48 5.96 4.73 -1.95
N ASN A 49 7.24 5.02 -2.18
CA ASN A 49 8.34 4.37 -1.47
C ASN A 49 8.32 4.68 0.03
N GLU A 50 8.14 5.94 0.40
CA GLU A 50 8.05 6.37 1.80
C GLU A 50 6.83 5.77 2.49
N THR A 51 5.67 5.78 1.82
CA THR A 51 4.45 5.17 2.35
C THR A 51 4.60 3.67 2.56
N ALA A 52 5.16 2.95 1.58
CA ALA A 52 5.39 1.51 1.69
C ALA A 52 6.32 1.17 2.86
N ARG A 53 7.39 1.95 3.05
CA ARG A 53 8.33 1.80 4.18
C ARG A 53 7.69 2.11 5.52
N ALA A 54 6.93 3.20 5.61
CA ALA A 54 6.26 3.63 6.83
C ALA A 54 5.20 2.63 7.28
N TRP A 55 4.41 2.11 6.33
CA TRP A 55 3.31 1.20 6.64
C TRP A 55 3.76 -0.25 6.80
N LYS A 56 5.00 -0.58 6.37
CA LYS A 56 5.54 -1.95 6.42
C LYS A 56 4.56 -2.96 5.84
N ILE A 57 3.93 -2.62 4.71
CA ILE A 57 2.84 -3.40 4.11
C ILE A 57 3.35 -4.80 3.79
N GLY A 58 2.58 -5.82 4.15
CA GLY A 58 2.95 -7.23 3.98
C GLY A 58 2.99 -7.97 5.32
N TYR A 59 2.93 -9.30 5.25
CA TYR A 59 3.00 -10.15 6.45
C TYR A 59 4.44 -10.55 6.77
N SER A 60 4.75 -10.69 8.06
CA SER A 60 6.07 -11.16 8.51
C SER A 60 6.37 -12.56 7.96
N GLY A 61 7.50 -12.72 7.27
CA GLY A 61 7.97 -14.02 6.77
C GLY A 61 7.70 -14.26 5.27
N ASP A 62 6.58 -13.75 4.75
CA ASP A 62 6.18 -13.97 3.35
C ASP A 62 6.35 -12.72 2.47
N ASN A 63 6.54 -11.54 3.06
CA ASN A 63 6.93 -10.30 2.37
C ASN A 63 6.00 -9.80 1.25
N HIS A 64 4.88 -10.45 0.93
CA HIS A 64 4.01 -10.03 -0.17
C HIS A 64 3.09 -8.88 0.26
N GLY A 65 3.52 -7.63 0.08
CA GLY A 65 2.66 -6.47 0.22
C GLY A 65 2.50 -5.72 -1.10
N VAL A 66 1.31 -5.16 -1.32
CA VAL A 66 1.01 -4.30 -2.48
C VAL A 66 0.47 -2.98 -1.94
N LEU A 67 1.06 -1.87 -2.39
CA LEU A 67 0.57 -0.52 -2.15
C LEU A 67 0.08 0.07 -3.47
N ILE A 68 -1.15 0.57 -3.46
CA ILE A 68 -1.69 1.38 -4.55
C ILE A 68 -1.70 2.84 -4.08
N VAL A 69 -1.09 3.72 -4.88
CA VAL A 69 -0.99 5.16 -4.62
C VAL A 69 -1.72 5.92 -5.71
N GLY A 70 -2.61 6.85 -5.33
CA GLY A 70 -3.30 7.75 -6.23
C GLY A 70 -3.17 9.21 -5.80
N ALA A 71 -2.82 10.09 -6.74
CA ALA A 71 -2.85 11.54 -6.58
C ALA A 71 -3.82 12.14 -7.59
N VAL A 72 -4.97 12.60 -7.09
CA VAL A 72 -6.15 12.89 -7.92
C VAL A 72 -5.92 14.08 -8.84
N GLN A 73 -5.42 15.20 -8.31
CA GLN A 73 -5.20 16.42 -9.09
C GLN A 73 -3.98 16.29 -10.02
N ASP A 74 -2.93 15.60 -9.58
CA ASP A 74 -1.77 15.29 -10.42
C ASP A 74 -2.08 14.31 -11.55
N ARG A 75 -3.19 13.56 -11.45
CA ARG A 75 -3.56 12.45 -12.35
C ARG A 75 -2.44 11.42 -12.47
N LYS A 76 -1.77 11.16 -11.35
CA LYS A 76 -0.71 10.16 -11.23
C LYS A 76 -1.18 9.01 -10.37
N SER A 77 -0.81 7.80 -10.77
CA SER A 77 -1.01 6.60 -9.98
C SER A 77 0.23 5.73 -10.03
N ARG A 78 0.44 4.95 -8.98
CA ARG A 78 1.56 4.02 -8.87
C ARG A 78 1.16 2.80 -8.07
N ILE A 79 1.69 1.65 -8.47
CA ILE A 79 1.61 0.41 -7.71
C ILE A 79 3.03 0.06 -7.28
N GLU A 80 3.21 -0.18 -5.99
CA GLU A 80 4.48 -0.57 -5.39
C GLU A 80 4.27 -1.92 -4.71
N THR A 81 5.13 -2.89 -4.99
CA THR A 81 5.13 -4.17 -4.27
C THR A 81 6.25 -4.15 -3.26
N SER A 82 5.95 -4.34 -1.98
CA SER A 82 6.99 -4.51 -0.98
C SER A 82 7.55 -5.94 -1.08
N ASN A 83 8.88 -6.03 -0.98
CA ASN A 83 9.57 -7.22 -0.51
C ASN A 83 10.19 -6.80 0.82
N ASN A 84 9.55 -7.11 1.95
CA ASN A 84 10.11 -6.80 3.27
C ASN A 84 11.32 -7.70 3.60
N VAL A 85 12.44 -7.55 2.88
CA VAL A 85 13.73 -8.05 3.37
C VAL A 85 14.14 -7.13 4.52
N ALA A 86 13.56 -7.33 5.70
CA ALA A 86 14.16 -6.89 6.94
C ALA A 86 15.50 -7.63 7.03
N GLY A 87 16.60 -6.90 6.95
CA GLY A 87 17.93 -7.47 6.97
C GLY A 87 18.11 -8.43 8.15
N LYS A 88 18.23 -9.72 7.84
CA LYS A 88 19.13 -10.63 8.56
C LYS A 88 20.52 -10.49 7.92
N ILE A 89 21.09 -9.30 8.04
CA ILE A 89 22.53 -9.08 7.87
C ILE A 89 22.94 -8.37 9.14
N THR A 90 23.18 -9.14 10.19
CA THR A 90 24.16 -8.75 11.20
C THR A 90 25.52 -9.02 10.57
N ASP A 91 26.36 -8.00 10.49
CA ASP A 91 27.81 -8.14 10.21
C ASP A 91 28.47 -9.05 11.26
#